data_AF-E4MT60-F1
#
_entry.id   AF-E4MT60-F1
#
_cell.length_a   1.000
_cell.length_b   1.000
_cell.length_c   1.000
_cell.angle_alpha   90.00
_cell.angle_beta   90.00
_cell.angle_gamma   90.00
#
_symmetry.space_group_name_H-M   'P 1'
#
loop_
_entity.id
_entity.type
_entity.pdbx_description
1 polymer ?
#
loop_
_entity_poly.entity_id
_entity_poly.type
_entity_poly.pdbx_seq_one_letter_code
_entity_poly.pdbx_strand_id
1 'polypeptide(L)'
;MARTKRIIPTGVTKTQMENAFSTYAKAEARMTKINALIEKQIAAIRNKYTNELATLKEIKDTNFDVLQAYALANKDSLFVKKKSLDSLHGTIGFRTGTPKLKTLKGFTWNTVTNLLKEFLPAYVRIAEEPAKDKLLAERNNEQIADFFPKIGVVVTQDETFFVEVKGELR
;
A
#
# COMPACT_ATOMS: atom_id res chain seq x y z
N MET A 1 2.64 10.16 26.09
CA MET A 1 1.95 9.43 27.18
C MET A 1 2.88 8.34 27.67
N ALA A 2 3.20 8.32 28.97
CA ALA A 2 4.06 7.30 29.56
C ALA A 2 3.41 5.91 29.42
N ARG A 3 4.22 4.88 29.16
CA ARG A 3 3.75 3.50 28.99
C ARG A 3 3.26 2.98 30.35
N THR A 4 1.97 3.07 30.61
CA THR A 4 1.35 2.51 31.83
C THR A 4 1.53 0.99 31.81
N LYS A 5 2.22 0.45 32.83
CA LYS A 5 2.45 -0.99 32.97
C LYS A 5 1.09 -1.70 33.06
N ARG A 6 0.83 -2.66 32.15
CA ARG A 6 -0.36 -3.52 32.23
C ARG A 6 -0.25 -4.37 33.49
N ILE A 7 -1.21 -4.24 34.40
CA ILE A 7 -1.39 -5.11 35.56
C ILE A 7 -2.26 -6.28 35.10
N ILE A 8 -1.77 -7.50 35.24
CA ILE A 8 -2.53 -8.72 34.93
C ILE A 8 -3.32 -9.10 36.19
N PRO A 9 -4.67 -9.10 36.15
CA PRO A 9 -5.48 -9.49 37.31
C PRO A 9 -5.27 -10.97 37.67
N THR A 10 -5.18 -11.29 38.96
CA THR A 10 -5.11 -12.67 39.49
C THR A 10 -6.40 -13.00 40.25
N GLY A 11 -6.80 -14.28 40.26
CA GLY A 11 -7.99 -14.73 41.00
C GLY A 11 -9.33 -14.20 40.45
N VAL A 12 -9.43 -13.97 39.14
CA VAL A 12 -10.63 -13.42 38.49
C VAL A 12 -11.81 -14.39 38.63
N THR A 13 -12.93 -13.91 39.18
CA THR A 13 -14.15 -14.70 39.33
C THR A 13 -14.96 -14.76 38.02
N LYS A 14 -15.86 -15.73 37.90
CA LYS A 14 -16.78 -15.84 36.75
C LYS A 14 -17.57 -14.54 36.52
N THR A 15 -18.10 -13.95 37.59
CA THR A 15 -18.83 -12.68 37.53
C THR A 15 -17.95 -11.51 37.06
N GLN A 16 -16.69 -11.45 37.51
CA GLN A 16 -15.74 -10.43 37.03
C GLN A 16 -15.42 -10.62 35.53
N MET A 17 -15.27 -11.87 35.07
CA MET A 17 -15.08 -12.18 33.66
C MET A 17 -16.30 -11.76 32.83
N GLU A 18 -17.52 -12.11 33.24
CA GLU A 18 -18.75 -11.74 32.53
C GLU A 18 -18.94 -10.22 32.46
N ASN A 19 -18.66 -9.50 33.54
CA ASN A 19 -18.69 -8.05 33.58
C ASN A 19 -17.63 -7.42 32.67
N ALA A 20 -16.41 -7.98 32.67
CA ALA A 20 -15.34 -7.55 31.78
C ALA A 20 -15.70 -7.79 30.31
N PHE A 21 -16.31 -8.94 29.99
CA PHE A 21 -16.76 -9.26 28.64
C PHE A 21 -17.87 -8.30 28.18
N SER A 22 -18.85 -8.01 29.04
CA SER A 22 -19.91 -7.02 28.75
C SER A 22 -19.33 -5.63 28.49
N THR A 23 -18.36 -5.21 29.30
CA THR A 23 -17.67 -3.91 29.13
C THR A 23 -16.85 -3.88 27.85
N TYR A 24 -16.11 -4.95 27.57
CA TYR A 24 -15.32 -5.14 26.35
C TYR A 24 -16.21 -5.03 25.11
N ALA A 25 -17.33 -5.76 25.08
CA ALA A 25 -18.29 -5.74 23.97
C ALA A 25 -18.88 -4.34 23.73
N LYS A 26 -19.26 -3.62 24.79
CA LYS A 26 -19.74 -2.24 24.69
C LYS A 26 -18.68 -1.28 24.14
N ALA A 27 -17.43 -1.44 24.57
CA ALA A 27 -16.31 -0.63 24.09
C ALA A 27 -16.04 -0.90 22.61
N GLU A 28 -16.00 -2.18 22.20
CA GLU A 28 -15.82 -2.58 20.80
C GLU A 28 -16.94 -2.02 19.90
N ALA A 29 -18.21 -2.19 20.30
CA ALA A 29 -19.35 -1.64 19.57
C ALA A 29 -19.27 -0.11 19.44
N ARG A 30 -18.85 0.59 20.50
CA ARG A 30 -18.66 2.04 20.46
C ARG A 30 -17.52 2.45 19.52
N MET A 31 -16.39 1.74 19.54
CA MET A 31 -15.27 1.98 18.62
C MET A 31 -15.73 1.79 17.17
N THR A 32 -16.43 0.70 16.87
CA THR A 32 -17.00 0.43 15.54
C THR A 32 -17.93 1.55 15.08
N LYS A 33 -18.82 2.03 15.96
CA LYS A 33 -19.73 3.16 15.64
C LYS A 33 -18.97 4.47 15.39
N ILE A 34 -17.94 4.78 16.19
CA ILE A 34 -17.12 5.98 15.99
C ILE A 34 -16.38 5.90 14.66
N ASN A 35 -15.76 4.76 14.35
CA ASN A 35 -15.07 4.57 13.07
C ASN A 35 -16.04 4.71 11.88
N ALA A 36 -17.25 4.16 11.96
CA ALA A 36 -18.26 4.35 10.92
C ALA A 36 -18.67 5.82 10.74
N LEU A 37 -18.76 6.59 11.84
CA LEU A 37 -19.04 8.04 11.77
C LEU A 37 -17.86 8.80 11.14
N ILE A 38 -16.62 8.44 11.48
CA ILE A 38 -15.41 9.02 10.87
C ILE A 38 -15.41 8.78 9.36
N GLU A 39 -15.61 7.53 8.92
CA GLU A 39 -15.65 7.18 7.50
C GLU A 39 -16.77 7.93 6.76
N LYS A 40 -17.95 8.07 7.38
CA LYS A 40 -19.05 8.87 6.83
C LYS A 40 -18.66 10.35 6.67
N GLN A 41 -17.94 10.93 7.64
CA GLN A 41 -17.48 12.31 7.54
C GLN A 41 -16.37 12.49 6.49
N ILE A 42 -15.42 11.56 6.40
CA ILE A 42 -14.40 11.54 5.35
C ILE A 42 -15.06 11.50 3.98
N ALA A 43 -16.05 10.61 3.78
CA ALA A 43 -16.80 10.53 2.54
C ALA A 43 -17.56 11.83 2.25
N ALA A 44 -18.23 12.43 3.25
CA ALA A 44 -18.95 13.69 3.07
C ALA A 44 -18.02 14.84 2.66
N ILE A 45 -16.86 14.97 3.29
CA ILE A 45 -15.86 16.00 2.94
C ILE A 45 -15.32 15.76 1.53
N ARG A 46 -14.97 14.52 1.18
CA ARG A 46 -14.51 14.16 -0.18
C ARG A 46 -15.56 14.52 -1.23
N ASN A 47 -16.82 14.13 -1.00
CA ASN A 47 -17.91 14.41 -1.93
C ASN A 47 -18.14 15.92 -2.08
N LYS A 48 -18.10 16.69 -0.99
CA LYS A 48 -18.27 18.15 -1.00
C LYS A 48 -17.29 18.83 -1.96
N TYR A 49 -16.03 18.40 -1.97
CA TYR A 49 -14.97 19.02 -2.77
C TYR A 49 -14.70 18.32 -4.11
N THR A 50 -15.41 17.23 -4.43
CA THR A 50 -15.16 16.46 -5.66
C THR A 50 -15.34 17.31 -6.91
N ASN A 51 -16.46 18.04 -7.01
CA ASN A 51 -16.75 18.86 -8.18
C ASN A 51 -15.82 20.07 -8.28
N GLU A 52 -15.55 20.75 -7.16
CA GLU A 52 -14.63 21.89 -7.13
C GLU A 52 -13.21 21.50 -7.56
N LEU A 53 -12.69 20.37 -7.04
CA LEU A 53 -11.39 19.85 -7.44
C LEU A 53 -11.36 19.44 -8.92
N ALA A 54 -12.46 18.90 -9.45
CA ALA A 54 -12.58 18.57 -10.86
C ALA A 54 -12.55 19.84 -11.74
N THR A 55 -13.32 20.88 -11.40
CA THR A 55 -13.30 22.16 -12.10
C THR A 55 -11.92 22.83 -12.03
N LEU A 56 -11.30 22.88 -10.85
CA LEU A 56 -9.96 23.45 -10.70
C LEU A 56 -8.91 22.68 -11.52
N LYS A 57 -9.06 21.34 -11.61
CA LYS A 57 -8.21 20.53 -12.46
C LYS A 57 -8.40 20.85 -13.94
N GLU A 58 -9.64 20.96 -14.41
CA GLU A 58 -9.94 21.32 -15.81
C GLU A 58 -9.40 22.72 -16.17
N ILE A 59 -9.53 23.69 -15.27
CA ILE A 59 -8.93 25.03 -15.43
C ILE A 59 -7.41 24.91 -15.54
N LYS A 60 -6.77 24.13 -14.66
CA LYS A 60 -5.31 23.91 -14.72
C LYS A 60 -4.88 23.23 -16.01
N ASP A 61 -5.59 22.20 -16.44
CA ASP A 61 -5.26 21.44 -17.65
C ASP A 61 -5.39 22.33 -18.90
N THR A 62 -6.49 23.09 -19.02
CA THR A 62 -6.71 24.04 -20.11
C THR A 62 -5.61 25.11 -20.18
N ASN A 63 -5.24 25.70 -19.03
CA ASN A 63 -4.18 26.70 -18.99
C ASN A 63 -2.80 26.09 -19.22
N PHE A 64 -2.57 24.85 -18.77
CA PHE A 64 -1.34 24.12 -19.04
C PHE A 64 -1.13 23.92 -20.54
N ASP A 65 -2.18 23.58 -21.29
CA ASP A 65 -2.11 23.42 -22.74
C ASP A 65 -1.71 24.72 -23.45
N VAL A 66 -2.24 25.86 -23.00
CA VAL A 66 -1.84 27.18 -23.52
C VAL A 66 -0.36 27.46 -23.25
N LEU A 67 0.11 27.22 -22.02
CA LEU A 67 1.52 27.40 -21.64
C LEU A 67 2.43 26.47 -22.45
N GLN A 68 2.01 25.22 -22.65
CA GLN A 68 2.75 24.23 -23.42
C GLN A 68 2.83 24.62 -24.90
N ALA A 69 1.71 25.04 -25.51
CA ALA A 69 1.66 25.47 -26.91
C ALA A 69 2.62 26.65 -27.15
N TYR A 70 2.61 27.65 -26.26
CA TYR A 70 3.54 28.77 -26.33
C TYR A 70 5.01 28.31 -26.22
N ALA A 71 5.33 27.46 -25.24
CA ALA A 71 6.70 26.97 -25.03
C ALA A 71 7.20 26.12 -26.20
N LEU A 72 6.34 25.32 -26.83
CA LEU A 72 6.67 24.52 -28.01
C LEU A 72 6.89 25.39 -29.25
N ALA A 73 5.99 26.35 -29.50
CA ALA A 73 6.10 27.25 -30.65
C ALA A 73 7.36 28.13 -30.61
N ASN A 74 7.88 28.41 -29.41
CA ASN A 74 9.04 29.25 -29.18
C ASN A 74 10.25 28.48 -28.63
N LYS A 75 10.30 27.16 -28.83
CA LYS A 75 11.32 26.30 -28.23
C LYS A 75 12.73 26.70 -28.63
N ASP A 76 12.92 26.90 -29.93
CA ASP A 76 14.23 27.17 -30.52
C ASP A 76 14.67 28.64 -30.39
N SER A 77 13.82 29.50 -29.84
CA SER A 77 14.14 30.91 -29.57
C SER A 77 14.33 31.18 -28.08
N LEU A 78 13.39 30.74 -27.24
CA LEU A 78 13.37 31.06 -25.80
C LEU A 78 14.15 30.08 -24.94
N PHE A 79 14.37 28.84 -25.39
CA PHE A 79 14.94 27.76 -24.55
C PHE A 79 16.34 27.28 -25.00
N VAL A 80 17.05 28.10 -25.79
CA VAL A 80 18.37 27.75 -26.38
C VAL A 80 19.47 27.65 -25.31
N LYS A 81 19.60 28.69 -24.48
CA LYS A 81 20.65 28.76 -23.44
C LYS A 81 20.25 28.07 -22.15
N LYS A 82 18.97 28.15 -21.78
CA LYS A 82 18.39 27.52 -20.59
C LYS A 82 17.13 26.80 -21.01
N LYS A 83 16.93 25.57 -20.53
CA LYS A 83 15.71 24.80 -20.79
C LYS A 83 14.50 25.27 -19.98
N SER A 84 14.52 26.49 -19.43
CA SER A 84 13.45 27.07 -18.63
C SER A 84 13.31 28.57 -18.87
N LEU A 85 12.10 29.08 -18.66
CA LEU A 85 11.69 30.48 -18.76
C LEU A 85 10.99 30.87 -17.45
N ASP A 86 11.53 31.86 -16.76
CA ASP A 86 10.99 32.39 -15.51
C ASP A 86 9.96 33.50 -15.78
N SER A 87 8.93 33.57 -14.94
CA SER A 87 7.86 34.56 -14.97
C SER A 87 7.50 35.01 -13.55
N LEU A 88 6.64 36.02 -13.43
CA LEU A 88 6.18 36.52 -12.12
C LEU A 88 5.51 35.44 -11.25
N HIS A 89 4.84 34.46 -11.86
CA HIS A 89 4.04 33.45 -11.15
C HIS A 89 4.65 32.04 -11.16
N GLY A 90 5.88 31.89 -11.68
CA GLY A 90 6.59 30.62 -11.71
C GLY A 90 7.41 30.43 -12.99
N THR A 91 7.79 29.18 -13.25
CA THR A 91 8.73 28.82 -14.32
C THR A 91 8.14 27.73 -15.20
N ILE A 92 8.23 27.92 -16.52
CA ILE A 92 7.93 26.88 -17.52
C ILE A 92 9.22 26.38 -18.14
N GLY A 93 9.27 25.13 -18.62
CA GLY A 93 10.48 24.61 -19.22
C GLY A 93 10.45 23.14 -19.61
N PHE A 94 11.49 22.72 -20.30
CA PHE A 94 11.69 21.35 -20.75
C PHE A 94 12.68 20.64 -19.82
N ARG A 95 12.28 19.47 -19.31
CA ARG A 95 13.18 18.60 -18.54
C ARG A 95 13.48 17.34 -19.34
N THR A 96 14.74 16.93 -19.36
CA THR A 96 15.12 15.61 -19.84
C THR A 96 14.96 14.65 -18.67
N GLY A 97 13.89 13.84 -18.70
CA GLY A 97 13.67 12.82 -17.68
C GLY A 97 14.75 11.73 -17.73
N THR A 98 14.90 10.97 -16.64
CA THR A 98 15.74 9.78 -16.62
C THR A 98 15.33 8.82 -17.74
N PRO A 99 16.26 8.26 -18.52
CA PRO A 99 15.94 7.25 -19.53
C PRO A 99 15.10 6.12 -18.93
N LYS A 100 14.03 5.72 -19.64
CA LYS A 100 13.14 4.64 -19.25
C LYS A 100 13.03 3.64 -20.38
N LEU A 101 12.99 2.36 -20.04
CA LEU A 101 12.61 1.33 -20.99
C LEU A 101 11.09 1.34 -21.16
N LYS A 102 10.64 1.20 -22.41
CA LYS A 102 9.24 1.02 -22.77
C LYS A 102 9.14 -0.16 -23.72
N THR A 103 8.08 -0.95 -23.61
CA THR A 103 7.81 -2.01 -24.58
C THR A 103 7.36 -1.40 -25.91
N LEU A 104 7.69 -2.10 -27.00
CA LEU A 104 7.13 -1.78 -28.32
C LEU A 104 5.62 -2.01 -28.32
N LYS A 105 4.89 -1.35 -29.24
CA LYS A 105 3.44 -1.54 -29.38
C LYS A 105 3.15 -3.03 -29.62
N GLY A 106 2.22 -3.59 -28.83
CA GLY A 106 1.86 -5.02 -28.89
C GLY A 106 2.71 -5.93 -28.00
N PHE A 107 3.78 -5.44 -27.36
CA PHE A 107 4.59 -6.21 -26.42
C PHE A 107 4.19 -5.93 -24.98
N THR A 108 4.11 -7.00 -24.18
CA THR A 108 4.00 -6.94 -22.72
C THR A 108 5.35 -7.18 -22.08
N TRP A 109 5.54 -6.73 -20.84
CA TRP A 109 6.76 -7.05 -20.08
C TRP A 109 6.95 -8.55 -19.88
N ASN A 110 5.88 -9.35 -19.79
CA ASN A 110 6.00 -10.81 -19.75
C ASN A 110 6.59 -11.37 -21.04
N THR A 111 6.12 -10.90 -22.20
CA THR A 111 6.69 -11.28 -23.51
C THR A 111 8.17 -10.90 -23.59
N VAL A 112 8.52 -9.67 -23.15
CA VAL A 112 9.91 -9.20 -23.09
C VAL A 112 10.75 -10.07 -22.15
N THR A 113 10.27 -10.38 -20.95
CA THR A 113 10.98 -11.25 -19.99
C THR A 113 11.23 -12.64 -20.57
N ASN A 114 10.27 -13.21 -21.31
CA ASN A 114 10.46 -14.51 -21.96
C ASN A 114 11.53 -14.45 -23.07
N LEU A 115 11.52 -13.40 -23.89
CA LEU A 115 12.57 -13.18 -24.89
C LEU A 115 13.93 -12.90 -24.25
N LEU A 116 13.97 -12.19 -23.11
CA LEU A 116 15.20 -11.99 -22.35
C LEU A 116 15.78 -13.32 -21.87
N LYS A 117 14.96 -14.30 -21.47
CA LYS A 117 15.47 -15.64 -21.10
C LYS A 117 16.22 -16.33 -22.24
N GLU A 118 15.80 -16.11 -23.49
CA GLU A 118 16.40 -16.70 -24.69
C GLU A 118 17.63 -15.91 -25.16
N PHE A 119 17.49 -14.60 -25.33
CA PHE A 119 18.50 -13.76 -26.00
C PHE A 119 19.46 -13.06 -25.04
N LEU A 120 19.03 -12.76 -23.81
CA LEU A 120 19.77 -11.94 -22.84
C LEU A 120 19.54 -12.43 -21.39
N PRO A 121 19.82 -13.71 -21.07
CA PRO A 121 19.41 -14.31 -19.79
C PRO A 121 20.01 -13.63 -18.56
N ALA A 122 21.19 -13.01 -18.68
CA ALA A 122 21.84 -12.24 -17.61
C ALA A 122 21.01 -11.01 -17.14
N TYR A 123 20.03 -10.58 -17.92
CA TYR A 123 19.14 -9.45 -17.60
C TYR A 123 17.80 -9.89 -17.03
N VAL A 124 17.61 -11.19 -16.80
CA VAL A 124 16.46 -11.73 -16.06
C VAL A 124 16.86 -11.91 -14.59
N ARG A 125 16.11 -11.27 -13.69
CA ARG A 125 16.31 -11.45 -12.25
C ARG A 125 15.67 -12.76 -11.81
N ILE A 126 16.42 -13.56 -11.07
CA ILE A 126 15.91 -14.74 -10.36
C ILE A 126 15.76 -14.34 -8.89
N ALA A 127 14.56 -14.54 -8.34
CA ALA A 127 14.31 -14.39 -6.91
C ALA A 127 14.13 -15.80 -6.32
N GLU A 128 15.03 -16.18 -5.42
CA GLU A 128 14.94 -17.43 -4.68
C GLU A 128 14.35 -17.17 -3.31
N GLU A 129 13.20 -17.77 -3.04
CA GLU A 129 12.50 -17.64 -1.76
C GLU A 129 12.15 -19.04 -1.23
N PRO A 130 12.20 -19.28 0.09
CA PRO A 130 11.79 -20.55 0.66
C PRO A 130 10.30 -20.82 0.37
N ALA A 131 9.98 -22.03 -0.11
CA ALA A 131 8.61 -22.49 -0.27
C ALA A 131 7.98 -22.82 1.10
N LYS A 132 7.67 -21.78 1.89
CA LYS A 132 7.19 -21.90 3.28
C LYS A 132 5.88 -22.67 3.39
N ASP A 133 5.00 -22.52 2.42
CA ASP A 133 3.75 -23.26 2.28
C ASP A 133 4.00 -24.77 2.16
N LYS A 134 4.95 -25.18 1.31
CA LYS A 134 5.33 -26.59 1.14
C LYS A 134 6.00 -27.16 2.38
N LEU A 135 6.93 -26.41 2.99
CA LEU A 135 7.56 -26.80 4.25
C LEU A 135 6.50 -26.99 5.34
N LEU A 136 5.53 -26.09 5.45
CA LEU A 136 4.46 -26.21 6.43
C LEU A 136 3.51 -27.39 6.13
N ALA A 137 3.20 -27.66 4.86
CA ALA A 137 2.36 -28.79 4.46
C ALA A 137 3.02 -30.14 4.82
N GLU A 138 4.32 -30.28 4.58
CA GLU A 138 5.11 -31.49 4.83
C GLU A 138 5.67 -31.60 6.25
N ARG A 139 5.25 -30.73 7.18
CA ARG A 139 5.78 -30.69 8.56
C ARG A 139 5.68 -32.00 9.33
N ASN A 140 4.77 -32.90 8.94
CA ASN A 140 4.55 -34.20 9.57
C ASN A 140 5.26 -35.35 8.84
N ASN A 141 5.93 -35.07 7.72
CA ASN A 141 6.72 -36.04 6.98
C ASN A 141 8.10 -36.16 7.65
N GLU A 142 8.39 -37.30 8.29
CA GLU A 142 9.62 -37.52 9.06
C GLU A 142 10.88 -37.21 8.26
N GLN A 143 10.91 -37.60 6.98
CA GLN A 143 12.06 -37.37 6.10
C GLN A 143 12.31 -35.89 5.85
N ILE A 144 11.27 -35.05 5.88
CA ILE A 144 11.37 -33.61 5.65
C ILE A 144 11.57 -32.85 6.96
N ALA A 145 10.88 -33.25 8.03
CA ALA A 145 10.99 -32.66 9.36
C ALA A 145 12.42 -32.73 9.92
N ASP A 146 13.15 -33.82 9.64
CA ASP A 146 14.56 -34.00 10.00
C ASP A 146 15.50 -32.93 9.42
N PHE A 147 15.08 -32.24 8.36
CA PHE A 147 15.84 -31.14 7.77
C PHE A 147 15.54 -29.78 8.42
N PHE A 148 14.41 -29.59 9.10
CA PHE A 148 14.03 -28.27 9.65
C PHE A 148 15.08 -27.68 10.60
N PRO A 149 15.62 -28.44 11.58
CA PRO A 149 16.69 -27.92 12.43
C PRO A 149 17.97 -27.61 11.63
N LYS A 150 18.27 -28.42 10.59
CA LYS A 150 19.46 -28.25 9.74
C LYS A 150 19.40 -26.97 8.90
N ILE A 151 18.20 -26.52 8.55
CA ILE A 151 17.98 -25.29 7.77
C ILE A 151 17.55 -24.08 8.63
N GLY A 152 17.61 -24.21 9.96
CA GLY A 152 17.26 -23.12 10.88
C GLY A 152 15.76 -22.79 10.94
N VAL A 153 14.90 -23.77 10.65
CA VAL A 153 13.44 -23.64 10.72
C VAL A 153 12.91 -24.43 11.92
N VAL A 154 11.94 -23.85 12.62
CA VAL A 154 11.14 -24.52 13.63
C VAL A 154 9.68 -24.30 13.31
N VAL A 155 8.86 -25.35 13.44
CA VAL A 155 7.41 -25.22 13.36
C VAL A 155 6.92 -24.90 14.75
N THR A 156 6.46 -23.67 14.96
CA THR A 156 5.76 -23.28 16.19
C THR A 156 4.27 -23.17 15.92
N GLN A 157 3.48 -23.60 16.89
CA GLN A 157 2.04 -23.40 16.89
C GLN A 157 1.67 -22.80 18.23
N ASP A 158 1.51 -21.48 18.26
CA ASP A 158 1.20 -20.76 19.48
C ASP A 158 -0.32 -20.74 19.69
N GLU A 159 -0.76 -21.14 20.88
CA GLU A 159 -2.13 -20.89 21.32
C GLU A 159 -2.24 -19.44 21.82
N THR A 160 -3.08 -18.65 21.15
CA THR A 160 -3.33 -17.25 21.54
C THR A 160 -4.72 -17.10 22.11
N PHE A 161 -4.83 -16.43 23.26
CA PHE A 161 -6.11 -16.00 23.80
C PHE A 161 -6.80 -15.03 22.82
N PHE A 162 -8.10 -15.24 22.60
CA PHE A 162 -8.92 -14.37 21.75
C PHE A 162 -10.24 -14.02 22.45
N VAL A 163 -10.81 -12.88 22.07
CA VAL A 163 -12.16 -12.46 22.47
C VAL A 163 -12.90 -12.10 21.19
N GLU A 164 -13.95 -12.86 20.89
CA GLU A 164 -14.87 -12.56 19.79
C GLU A 164 -16.21 -12.10 20.39
N VAL A 165 -16.54 -10.85 20.14
CA VAL A 165 -17.85 -10.32 20.51
C VAL A 165 -18.85 -10.79 19.46
N LYS A 166 -19.95 -11.39 19.91
CA LYS A 166 -21.07 -11.71 19.02
C LYS A 166 -21.62 -10.39 18.48
N GLY A 167 -21.56 -10.21 17.15
CA GLY A 167 -22.15 -9.03 16.51
C GLY A 167 -23.65 -8.96 16.80
N GLU A 168 -24.19 -7.75 16.99
CA GLU A 168 -25.63 -7.56 16.89
C GLU A 168 -26.06 -8.00 15.49
N LEU A 169 -26.99 -8.97 15.43
CA LEU A 169 -27.75 -9.26 14.21
C LEU A 169 -28.35 -7.93 13.74
N ARG A 170 -27.85 -7.43 12.61
CA ARG A 170 -28.35 -6.23 11.94
C ARG A 170 -29.80 -6.39 11.52
#